data_AF-A0A6I8MD84-F1
#
_entry.id   AF-A0A6I8MD84-F1
#
_cell.length_a   1.000
_cell.length_b   1.000
_cell.length_c   1.000
_cell.angle_alpha   90.00
_cell.angle_beta   90.00
_cell.angle_gamma   90.00
#
_symmetry.space_group_name_H-M   'P 1'
#
loop_
_entity.id
_entity.type
_entity.pdbx_description
1 polymer ?
#
loop_
_entity_poly.entity_id
_entity_poly.type
_entity_poly.pdbx_seq_one_letter_code
_entity_poly.pdbx_strand_id
1 'polypeptide(L)'
;MIKLNKKGKNKFELELIENDIIISKASIKDNVIENIEVNDKFRHISFGKKTLYYIIAELSKRKYDEVIVLNYNEAGKNFFLKNGFILEAEKLVLSGLKEEREEKRQLLNTSIISFIINIILASMKVFVGYVFNLNSIIADGINSATDSLSTIFAIFGIKISTKKENEKYPFGYGKIEAIFNLFIGFFIFITTASVFYASIKKLFINPNLELDKKSFLIYLITFVFILLKLFQYLYVNTYAKKYKNEVLLTLSKDYLADIMLGIAVLVGVILTIKFSYIYDALLSIIISLYIMYQAFDIAKQNIDILLEKQDEKLIRKVRTIIMRNKDVFFCHDLYMIRSGKSIYMYADIRINKDYSLEKAHEIAEEVSIDVKNRFKNIKNISFHMEPIYI
;
A
#
# COMPACT_ATOMS: atom_id res chain seq x y z
N MET A 1 15.99 -1.34 -22.37
CA MET A 1 15.11 -0.52 -23.25
C MET A 1 13.93 -1.35 -23.72
N ILE A 2 12.76 -0.74 -23.93
CA ILE A 2 11.61 -1.42 -24.56
C ILE A 2 11.24 -0.66 -25.81
N LYS A 3 11.14 -1.39 -26.92
CA LYS A 3 10.80 -0.86 -28.23
C LYS A 3 9.44 -1.41 -28.64
N LEU A 4 8.51 -0.51 -28.94
CA LEU A 4 7.16 -0.87 -29.37
C LEU A 4 7.01 -0.49 -30.84
N ASN A 5 6.94 -1.51 -31.69
CA ASN A 5 6.87 -1.34 -33.14
C ASN A 5 5.42 -1.58 -33.60
N LYS A 6 4.73 -0.52 -34.04
CA LYS A 6 3.39 -0.68 -34.63
C LYS A 6 3.52 -1.30 -36.03
N LYS A 7 2.85 -2.43 -36.27
CA LYS A 7 2.85 -3.16 -37.55
C LYS A 7 1.50 -3.10 -38.28
N GLY A 8 0.60 -2.24 -37.82
CA GLY A 8 -0.72 -2.01 -38.41
C GLY A 8 -1.67 -1.32 -37.43
N LYS A 9 -2.95 -1.19 -37.83
CA LYS A 9 -3.98 -0.51 -37.01
C LYS A 9 -4.18 -1.22 -35.66
N ASN A 10 -4.15 -2.55 -35.66
CA ASN A 10 -4.40 -3.38 -34.48
C ASN A 10 -3.26 -4.38 -34.15
N LYS A 11 -2.12 -4.30 -34.82
CA LYS A 11 -0.97 -5.20 -34.57
C LYS A 11 0.24 -4.43 -34.09
N PHE A 12 0.88 -4.90 -33.04
CA PHE A 12 2.13 -4.34 -32.54
C PHE A 12 3.08 -5.44 -32.06
N GLU A 13 4.36 -5.17 -32.25
CA GLU A 13 5.45 -5.99 -31.72
C GLU A 13 6.10 -5.24 -30.56
N LEU A 14 6.48 -5.98 -29.53
CA LEU A 14 7.17 -5.46 -28.37
C LEU A 14 8.51 -6.19 -28.23
N GLU A 15 9.59 -5.43 -28.22
CA GLU A 15 10.96 -5.94 -28.06
C GLU A 15 11.55 -5.38 -26.76
N LEU A 16 11.99 -6.27 -25.89
CA LEU A 16 12.74 -5.93 -24.69
C LEU A 16 14.22 -6.12 -24.98
N ILE A 17 14.98 -5.03 -24.95
CA ILE A 17 16.39 -4.97 -25.36
C ILE A 17 17.23 -4.58 -24.15
N GLU A 18 18.32 -5.28 -23.88
CA GLU A 18 19.29 -4.93 -22.84
C GLU A 18 20.69 -5.22 -23.37
N ASN A 19 21.61 -4.26 -23.20
CA ASN A 19 22.97 -4.32 -23.76
C ASN A 19 22.99 -4.69 -25.25
N ASP A 20 22.10 -4.06 -26.04
CA ASP A 20 21.91 -4.30 -27.49
C ASP A 20 21.47 -5.72 -27.90
N ILE A 21 21.07 -6.56 -26.93
CA ILE A 21 20.54 -7.90 -27.18
C ILE A 21 19.02 -7.87 -27.00
N ILE A 22 18.28 -8.42 -27.97
CA ILE A 22 16.84 -8.66 -27.82
C ILE A 22 16.66 -9.85 -26.86
N ILE A 23 16.20 -9.56 -25.65
CA ILE A 23 15.96 -10.56 -24.62
C ILE A 23 14.62 -11.24 -24.83
N SER A 24 13.59 -10.47 -25.17
CA SER A 24 12.27 -11.03 -25.44
C SER A 24 11.55 -10.27 -26.53
N LYS A 25 10.77 -10.99 -27.31
CA LYS A 25 9.91 -10.44 -28.35
C LYS A 25 8.49 -10.95 -28.18
N ALA A 26 7.50 -10.07 -28.35
CA ALA A 26 6.11 -10.46 -28.34
C ALA A 26 5.37 -9.87 -29.54
N SER A 27 4.46 -10.65 -30.13
CA SER A 27 3.56 -10.22 -31.20
C SER A 27 2.14 -10.21 -30.67
N ILE A 28 1.47 -9.07 -30.81
CA ILE A 28 0.11 -8.87 -30.30
C ILE A 28 -0.76 -8.33 -31.43
N LYS A 29 -1.91 -8.97 -31.62
CA LYS A 29 -2.94 -8.56 -32.57
C LYS A 29 -4.27 -8.40 -31.82
N ASP A 30 -4.87 -7.23 -31.94
CA ASP A 30 -6.04 -6.82 -31.16
C ASP A 30 -5.76 -6.95 -29.65
N ASN A 31 -6.34 -7.95 -28.99
CA ASN A 31 -6.10 -8.32 -27.60
C ASN A 31 -5.50 -9.72 -27.42
N VAL A 32 -5.08 -10.36 -28.51
CA VAL A 32 -4.52 -11.72 -28.52
C VAL A 32 -3.00 -11.63 -28.54
N ILE A 33 -2.36 -12.31 -27.58
CA ILE A 33 -0.92 -12.58 -27.63
C ILE A 33 -0.72 -13.73 -28.61
N GLU A 34 -0.24 -13.42 -29.81
CA GLU A 34 0.04 -14.43 -30.84
C GLU A 34 1.29 -15.23 -30.48
N ASN A 35 2.30 -14.57 -29.93
CA ASN A 35 3.55 -15.19 -29.50
C ASN A 35 4.26 -14.33 -28.45
N ILE A 36 4.91 -14.98 -27.49
CA ILE A 36 5.87 -14.38 -26.56
C ILE A 36 7.10 -15.29 -26.49
N GLU A 37 8.21 -14.78 -26.98
CA GLU A 37 9.48 -15.49 -27.00
C GLU A 37 10.45 -14.80 -26.06
N VAL A 38 11.07 -15.58 -25.20
CA VAL A 38 12.22 -15.17 -24.40
C VAL A 38 13.41 -15.94 -24.93
N ASN A 39 14.47 -15.23 -25.26
CA ASN A 39 15.73 -15.82 -25.69
C ASN A 39 16.19 -16.87 -24.68
N ASP A 40 16.54 -18.07 -25.17
CA ASP A 40 16.80 -19.27 -24.38
C ASP A 40 17.83 -19.04 -23.28
N LYS A 41 18.85 -18.23 -23.56
CA LYS A 41 19.89 -17.85 -22.60
C LYS A 41 19.36 -17.08 -21.39
N PHE A 42 18.15 -16.52 -21.50
CA PHE A 42 17.52 -15.65 -20.50
C PHE A 42 16.14 -16.15 -20.04
N ARG A 43 15.69 -17.34 -20.46
CA ARG A 43 14.37 -17.91 -20.11
C ARG A 43 14.12 -18.03 -18.60
N HIS A 44 15.17 -18.24 -17.81
CA HIS A 44 15.09 -18.38 -16.35
C HIS A 44 15.07 -17.05 -15.60
N ILE A 45 15.15 -15.92 -16.31
CA ILE A 45 15.13 -14.58 -15.72
C ILE A 45 13.74 -13.97 -15.94
N SER A 46 13.31 -13.11 -15.02
CA SER A 46 11.96 -12.51 -14.96
C SER A 46 11.55 -11.64 -16.18
N PHE A 47 12.27 -11.70 -17.30
CA PHE A 47 12.04 -10.94 -18.51
C PHE A 47 10.72 -11.29 -19.21
N GLY A 48 10.34 -12.57 -19.27
CA GLY A 48 9.04 -12.96 -19.82
C GLY A 48 7.88 -12.28 -19.07
N LYS A 49 7.96 -12.28 -17.73
CA LYS A 49 7.00 -11.59 -16.86
C LYS A 49 7.00 -10.07 -17.09
N LYS A 50 8.20 -9.48 -17.20
CA LYS A 50 8.35 -8.04 -17.50
C LYS A 50 7.63 -7.69 -18.79
N THR A 51 7.84 -8.46 -19.85
CA THR A 51 7.22 -8.31 -21.17
C THR A 51 5.71 -8.47 -21.13
N LEU A 52 5.19 -9.50 -20.46
CA LEU A 52 3.76 -9.68 -20.25
C LEU A 52 3.10 -8.47 -19.57
N TYR A 53 3.72 -7.92 -18.53
CA TYR A 53 3.20 -6.72 -17.85
C TYR A 53 3.21 -5.48 -18.74
N TYR A 54 4.14 -5.35 -19.67
CA TYR A 54 4.10 -4.27 -20.66
C TYR A 54 2.96 -4.46 -21.66
N ILE A 55 2.71 -5.69 -22.11
CA ILE A 55 1.60 -6.01 -23.00
C ILE A 55 0.26 -5.65 -22.34
N ILE A 56 0.03 -6.13 -21.11
CA ILE A 56 -1.20 -5.85 -20.35
C ILE A 56 -1.40 -4.33 -20.19
N ALA A 57 -0.33 -3.61 -19.83
CA ALA A 57 -0.41 -2.16 -19.67
C ALA A 57 -0.73 -1.42 -20.99
N GLU A 58 -0.18 -1.87 -22.12
CA GLU A 58 -0.47 -1.31 -23.43
C GLU A 58 -1.91 -1.62 -23.89
N LEU A 59 -2.37 -2.86 -23.70
CA LEU A 59 -3.74 -3.27 -24.03
C LEU A 59 -4.78 -2.54 -23.18
N SER A 60 -4.52 -2.38 -21.88
CA SER A 60 -5.35 -1.57 -20.98
C SER A 60 -5.40 -0.10 -21.40
N LYS A 61 -4.27 0.49 -21.86
CA LYS A 61 -4.24 1.85 -22.43
C LYS A 61 -5.12 1.96 -23.68
N ARG A 62 -5.11 0.93 -24.53
CA ARG A 62 -5.93 0.81 -25.75
C ARG A 62 -7.39 0.44 -25.48
N LYS A 63 -7.81 0.33 -24.21
CA LYS A 63 -9.19 0.05 -23.76
C LYS A 63 -9.69 -1.37 -24.10
N TYR A 64 -8.80 -2.34 -24.26
CA TYR A 64 -9.20 -3.75 -24.22
C TYR A 64 -9.54 -4.15 -22.79
N ASP A 65 -10.56 -5.00 -22.63
CA ASP A 65 -10.99 -5.49 -21.32
C ASP A 65 -10.35 -6.84 -20.95
N GLU A 66 -9.89 -7.57 -21.97
CA GLU A 66 -9.34 -8.90 -21.81
C GLU A 66 -8.01 -9.02 -22.56
N VAL A 67 -7.12 -9.88 -22.09
CA VAL A 67 -5.97 -10.40 -22.85
C VAL A 67 -6.17 -11.89 -23.06
N ILE A 68 -5.97 -12.36 -24.29
CA ILE A 68 -6.19 -13.76 -24.66
C ILE A 68 -4.87 -14.39 -25.15
N VAL A 69 -4.60 -15.63 -24.75
CA VAL A 69 -3.52 -16.45 -25.29
C VAL A 69 -4.12 -17.74 -25.86
N LEU A 70 -3.87 -17.98 -27.14
CA LEU A 70 -4.41 -19.16 -27.85
C LEU A 70 -3.38 -20.29 -27.97
N ASN A 71 -2.10 -19.94 -28.14
CA ASN A 71 -1.02 -20.90 -28.35
C ASN A 71 -0.06 -20.89 -27.16
N TYR A 72 0.05 -22.02 -26.46
CA TYR A 72 0.97 -22.19 -25.35
C TYR A 72 1.36 -23.67 -25.22
N ASN A 73 2.59 -23.92 -24.79
CA ASN A 73 3.02 -25.22 -24.28
C ASN A 73 2.77 -25.30 -22.77
N GLU A 74 3.05 -26.44 -22.13
CA GLU A 74 2.87 -26.60 -20.67
C GLU A 74 3.63 -25.54 -19.84
N ALA A 75 4.87 -25.22 -20.23
CA ALA A 75 5.64 -24.15 -19.57
C ALA A 75 4.96 -22.77 -19.71
N GLY A 76 4.45 -22.44 -20.91
CA GLY A 76 3.71 -21.21 -21.18
C GLY A 76 2.39 -21.14 -20.40
N LYS A 77 1.65 -22.25 -20.32
CA LYS A 77 0.43 -22.36 -19.51
C LYS A 77 0.71 -22.01 -18.05
N ASN A 78 1.70 -22.67 -17.44
CA ASN A 78 2.11 -22.40 -16.06
C ASN A 78 2.54 -20.94 -15.86
N PHE A 79 3.29 -20.39 -16.82
CA PHE A 79 3.70 -18.99 -16.81
C PHE A 79 2.50 -18.03 -16.79
N PHE A 80 1.50 -18.20 -17.65
CA PHE A 80 0.34 -17.32 -17.70
C PHE A 80 -0.60 -17.48 -16.50
N LEU A 81 -0.84 -18.72 -16.05
CA LEU A 81 -1.62 -19.00 -14.83
C LEU A 81 -0.98 -18.32 -13.60
N LYS A 82 0.36 -18.38 -13.46
CA LYS A 82 1.13 -17.68 -12.42
C LYS A 82 0.99 -16.16 -12.48
N ASN A 83 0.60 -15.61 -13.63
CA ASN A 83 0.39 -14.18 -13.84
C ASN A 83 -1.11 -13.78 -13.92
N GLY A 84 -2.02 -14.65 -13.45
CA GLY A 84 -3.43 -14.31 -13.21
C GLY A 84 -4.38 -14.65 -14.36
N PHE A 85 -3.91 -15.32 -15.41
CA PHE A 85 -4.79 -15.83 -16.46
C PHE A 85 -5.58 -17.04 -15.95
N ILE A 86 -6.78 -17.26 -16.49
CA ILE A 86 -7.65 -18.39 -16.22
C ILE A 86 -7.80 -19.21 -17.51
N LEU A 87 -7.82 -20.54 -17.40
CA LEU A 87 -8.05 -21.42 -18.52
C LEU A 87 -9.56 -21.56 -18.78
N GLU A 88 -10.02 -21.08 -19.93
CA GLU A 88 -11.42 -21.13 -20.37
C GLU A 88 -11.48 -21.68 -21.80
N ALA A 89 -12.12 -22.83 -22.00
CA ALA A 89 -12.33 -23.44 -23.32
C ALA A 89 -11.04 -23.46 -24.18
N GLU A 90 -9.95 -24.03 -23.63
CA GLU A 90 -8.62 -24.15 -24.23
C GLU A 90 -7.86 -22.84 -24.47
N LYS A 91 -8.37 -21.70 -23.98
CA LYS A 91 -7.73 -20.40 -24.08
C LYS A 91 -7.36 -19.89 -22.70
N LEU A 92 -6.26 -19.15 -22.60
CA LEU A 92 -5.92 -18.44 -21.36
C LEU A 92 -6.42 -17.01 -21.47
N VAL A 93 -7.28 -16.60 -20.54
CA VAL A 93 -7.91 -15.28 -20.54
C VAL A 93 -7.56 -14.54 -19.25
N LEU A 94 -7.16 -13.28 -19.39
CA LEU A 94 -7.07 -12.32 -18.29
C LEU A 94 -8.14 -11.26 -18.55
N SER A 95 -9.22 -11.27 -17.79
CA SER A 95 -10.35 -10.35 -17.92
C SER A 95 -10.35 -9.24 -16.86
N GLY A 96 -11.22 -8.25 -17.02
CA GLY A 96 -11.43 -7.18 -16.03
C GLY A 96 -10.43 -6.02 -16.10
N LEU A 97 -9.70 -5.85 -17.20
CA LEU A 97 -8.71 -4.77 -17.35
C LEU A 97 -9.34 -3.38 -17.31
N LYS A 98 -10.60 -3.22 -17.77
CA LYS A 98 -11.30 -1.94 -17.68
C LYS A 98 -11.74 -1.65 -16.26
N GLU A 99 -12.32 -2.65 -15.58
CA GLU A 99 -12.77 -2.51 -14.19
C GLU A 99 -11.59 -2.19 -13.26
N GLU A 100 -10.47 -2.90 -13.39
CA GLU A 100 -9.24 -2.63 -12.63
C GLU A 100 -8.71 -1.22 -12.90
N ARG A 101 -8.74 -0.77 -14.16
CA ARG A 101 -8.33 0.59 -14.53
C ARG A 101 -9.26 1.66 -13.93
N GLU A 102 -10.57 1.42 -13.96
CA GLU A 102 -11.57 2.33 -13.39
C GLU A 102 -11.45 2.38 -11.86
N GLU A 103 -11.35 1.24 -11.19
CA GLU A 103 -11.11 1.15 -9.76
C GLU A 103 -9.86 1.95 -9.38
N LYS A 104 -8.73 1.70 -10.06
CA LYS A 104 -7.48 2.41 -9.80
C LYS A 104 -7.61 3.92 -10.01
N ARG A 105 -8.35 4.36 -11.03
CA ARG A 105 -8.62 5.78 -11.28
C ARG A 105 -9.46 6.38 -10.16
N GLN A 106 -10.50 5.68 -9.72
CA GLN A 106 -11.35 6.15 -8.62
C GLN A 106 -10.59 6.19 -7.31
N LEU A 107 -9.80 5.17 -6.99
CA LEU A 107 -8.91 5.14 -5.83
C LEU A 107 -8.01 6.39 -5.78
N LEU A 108 -7.36 6.72 -6.91
CA LEU A 108 -6.52 7.91 -7.01
C LEU A 108 -7.32 9.20 -6.84
N ASN A 109 -8.44 9.34 -7.54
CA ASN A 109 -9.28 10.55 -7.45
C ASN A 109 -9.82 10.76 -6.02
N THR A 110 -10.34 9.71 -5.40
CA THR A 110 -10.86 9.72 -4.03
C THR A 110 -9.76 10.08 -3.03
N SER A 111 -8.56 9.54 -3.22
CA SER A 111 -7.41 9.88 -2.37
C SER A 111 -6.97 11.33 -2.56
N ILE A 112 -6.94 11.85 -3.79
CA ILE A 112 -6.58 13.26 -4.07
C ILE A 112 -7.58 14.23 -3.44
N ILE A 113 -8.87 13.97 -3.61
CA ILE A 113 -9.93 14.79 -2.99
C ILE A 113 -9.78 14.78 -1.47
N SER A 114 -9.56 13.59 -0.91
CA SER A 114 -9.36 13.42 0.54
C SER A 114 -8.14 14.18 1.06
N PHE A 115 -7.03 14.13 0.32
CA PHE A 115 -5.82 14.87 0.64
C PHE A 115 -6.06 16.39 0.68
N ILE A 116 -6.75 16.93 -0.34
CA ILE A 116 -7.07 18.36 -0.42
C ILE A 116 -7.95 18.78 0.77
N ILE A 117 -9.00 18.00 1.07
CA ILE A 117 -9.89 18.27 2.20
C ILE A 117 -9.11 18.26 3.53
N ASN A 118 -8.23 17.28 3.75
CA ASN A 118 -7.46 17.18 4.98
C ASN A 118 -6.48 18.35 5.15
N ILE A 119 -5.81 18.82 4.09
CA ILE A 119 -4.94 20.01 4.17
C ILE A 119 -5.74 21.26 4.52
N ILE A 120 -6.90 21.45 3.89
CA ILE A 120 -7.76 22.60 4.17
C ILE A 120 -8.25 22.55 5.62
N LEU A 121 -8.73 21.39 6.07
CA LEU A 121 -9.18 21.18 7.45
C LEU A 121 -8.05 21.41 8.45
N ALA A 122 -6.86 20.85 8.22
CA ALA A 122 -5.71 21.04 9.09
C ALA A 122 -5.34 22.52 9.21
N SER A 123 -5.24 23.22 8.08
CA SER A 123 -4.90 24.65 8.05
C SER A 123 -5.95 25.50 8.76
N MET A 124 -7.24 25.26 8.50
CA MET A 124 -8.34 25.98 9.15
C MET A 124 -8.40 25.71 10.65
N LYS A 125 -8.24 24.44 11.08
CA LYS A 125 -8.25 24.07 12.49
C LYS A 125 -7.07 24.70 13.23
N VAL A 126 -5.85 24.61 12.71
CA VAL A 126 -4.68 25.24 13.33
C VAL A 126 -4.85 26.76 13.40
N PHE A 127 -5.34 27.39 12.33
CA PHE A 127 -5.58 28.83 12.32
C PHE A 127 -6.63 29.25 13.36
N VAL A 128 -7.78 28.58 13.40
CA VAL A 128 -8.86 28.84 14.35
C VAL A 128 -8.38 28.59 15.78
N GLY A 129 -7.72 27.46 16.03
CA GLY A 129 -7.14 27.14 17.33
C GLY A 129 -6.11 28.19 17.79
N TYR A 130 -5.30 28.72 16.88
CA TYR A 130 -4.36 29.79 17.21
C TYR A 130 -5.06 31.11 17.53
N VAL A 131 -6.00 31.56 16.68
CA VAL A 131 -6.74 32.83 16.84
C VAL A 131 -7.57 32.86 18.11
N PHE A 132 -8.27 31.76 18.42
CA PHE A 132 -9.07 31.62 19.63
C PHE A 132 -8.29 31.04 20.82
N ASN A 133 -6.98 30.85 20.64
CA ASN A 133 -6.05 30.27 21.61
C ASN A 133 -6.38 28.82 22.03
N LEU A 134 -7.33 28.11 21.42
CA LEU A 134 -7.77 26.78 21.85
C LEU A 134 -6.81 25.68 21.39
N ASN A 135 -6.09 25.07 22.34
CA ASN A 135 -5.08 24.05 22.05
C ASN A 135 -5.71 22.73 21.57
N SER A 136 -6.92 22.40 22.02
CA SER A 136 -7.61 21.18 21.58
C SER A 136 -7.92 21.20 20.09
N ILE A 137 -8.28 22.37 19.54
CA ILE A 137 -8.50 22.56 18.10
C ILE A 137 -7.16 22.48 17.34
N ILE A 138 -6.07 23.05 17.89
CA ILE A 138 -4.73 22.92 17.27
C ILE A 138 -4.31 21.45 17.20
N ALA A 139 -4.50 20.68 18.28
CA ALA A 139 -4.17 19.27 18.32
C ALA A 139 -4.96 18.46 17.27
N ASP A 140 -6.26 18.71 17.14
CA ASP A 140 -7.10 18.11 16.09
C ASP A 140 -6.69 18.56 14.67
N GLY A 141 -6.19 19.80 14.53
CA GLY A 141 -5.55 20.28 13.30
C GLY A 141 -4.28 19.49 12.93
N ILE A 142 -3.42 19.19 13.91
CA ILE A 142 -2.22 18.35 13.72
C ILE A 142 -2.61 16.91 13.36
N ASN A 143 -3.67 16.36 13.95
CA ASN A 143 -4.22 15.05 13.55
C ASN A 143 -4.66 15.07 12.08
N SER A 144 -5.41 16.09 11.66
CA SER A 144 -5.85 16.25 10.27
C SER A 144 -4.67 16.42 9.29
N ALA A 145 -3.57 17.05 9.73
CA ALA A 145 -2.33 17.13 8.95
C ALA A 145 -1.67 15.75 8.81
N THR A 146 -1.69 14.93 9.86
CA THR A 146 -1.21 13.55 9.84
C THR A 146 -1.99 12.71 8.82
N ASP A 147 -3.32 12.86 8.75
CA ASP A 147 -4.14 12.16 7.75
C ASP A 147 -3.80 12.57 6.32
N SER A 148 -3.45 13.84 6.11
CA SER A 148 -2.99 14.35 4.81
C SER A 148 -1.73 13.62 4.37
N LEU A 149 -0.78 13.44 5.29
CA LEU A 149 0.47 12.72 5.03
C LEU A 149 0.19 11.25 4.72
N SER A 150 -0.64 10.56 5.51
CA SER A 150 -1.05 9.17 5.23
C SER A 150 -1.69 9.02 3.84
N THR A 151 -2.52 9.99 3.43
CA THR A 151 -3.15 10.00 2.10
C THR A 151 -2.14 10.26 0.99
N ILE A 152 -1.15 11.13 1.21
CA ILE A 152 0.00 11.29 0.31
C ILE A 152 0.70 9.95 0.13
N PHE A 153 0.99 9.18 1.18
CA PHE A 153 1.62 7.85 1.01
C PHE A 153 0.72 6.85 0.31
N ALA A 154 -0.60 6.90 0.50
CA ALA A 154 -1.48 6.07 -0.31
C ALA A 154 -1.31 6.37 -1.81
N ILE A 155 -1.19 7.65 -2.19
CA ILE A 155 -1.02 8.09 -3.59
C ILE A 155 0.41 7.87 -4.11
N PHE A 156 1.42 8.28 -3.34
CA PHE A 156 2.84 8.16 -3.67
C PHE A 156 3.34 6.74 -3.55
N GLY A 157 2.86 5.95 -2.59
CA GLY A 157 3.14 4.53 -2.47
C GLY A 157 2.72 3.76 -3.72
N ILE A 158 1.60 4.14 -4.35
CA ILE A 158 1.23 3.61 -5.68
C ILE A 158 2.27 4.02 -6.74
N LYS A 159 2.76 5.26 -6.71
CA LYS A 159 3.72 5.76 -7.71
C LYS A 159 5.15 5.22 -7.50
N ILE A 160 5.59 5.07 -6.25
CA ILE A 160 6.92 4.54 -5.88
C ILE A 160 6.94 3.01 -6.03
N SER A 161 5.87 2.31 -5.67
CA SER A 161 5.75 0.86 -5.94
C SER A 161 5.76 0.54 -7.45
N THR A 162 5.38 1.50 -8.31
CA THR A 162 5.54 1.34 -9.77
C THR A 162 6.96 1.57 -10.27
N LYS A 163 7.86 2.14 -9.46
CA LYS A 163 9.29 2.23 -9.79
C LYS A 163 9.90 0.83 -9.63
N LYS A 164 10.02 0.14 -10.76
CA LYS A 164 10.46 -1.26 -10.84
C LYS A 164 11.86 -1.43 -10.24
N GLU A 165 12.08 -2.62 -9.68
CA GLU A 165 13.41 -3.11 -9.31
C GLU A 165 14.38 -2.89 -10.46
N ASN A 166 15.62 -2.57 -10.12
CA ASN A 166 16.72 -2.44 -11.06
C ASN A 166 17.97 -3.06 -10.45
N GLU A 167 19.02 -3.18 -11.23
CA GLU A 167 20.27 -3.81 -10.78
C GLU A 167 20.87 -3.12 -9.54
N LYS A 168 20.69 -1.80 -9.42
CA LYS A 168 21.18 -1.03 -8.27
C LYS A 168 20.31 -1.23 -7.00
N TYR A 169 19.02 -1.52 -7.18
CA TYR A 169 18.04 -1.71 -6.11
C TYR A 169 17.17 -2.94 -6.42
N PRO A 170 17.71 -4.15 -6.16
CA PRO A 170 17.09 -5.41 -6.60
C PRO A 170 15.76 -5.74 -5.91
N PHE A 171 15.51 -5.15 -4.72
CA PHE A 171 14.22 -5.25 -4.01
C PHE A 171 13.35 -4.00 -4.18
N GLY A 172 13.77 -3.07 -5.05
CA GLY A 172 13.11 -1.80 -5.30
C GLY A 172 13.33 -0.77 -4.21
N TYR A 173 12.48 0.26 -4.21
CA TYR A 173 12.63 1.45 -3.37
C TYR A 173 11.70 1.47 -2.15
N GLY A 174 11.07 0.34 -1.81
CA GLY A 174 10.04 0.28 -0.76
C GLY A 174 10.56 0.66 0.64
N LYS A 175 11.83 0.41 0.95
CA LYS A 175 12.42 0.82 2.25
C LYS A 175 12.54 2.34 2.41
N ILE A 176 12.58 3.10 1.32
CA ILE A 176 12.60 4.57 1.38
C ILE A 176 11.28 5.12 1.95
N GLU A 177 10.16 4.45 1.68
CA GLU A 177 8.86 4.79 2.28
C GLU A 177 8.93 4.73 3.81
N ALA A 178 9.54 3.69 4.35
CA ALA A 178 9.72 3.55 5.80
C ALA A 178 10.58 4.66 6.39
N ILE A 179 11.64 5.08 5.70
CA ILE A 179 12.48 6.21 6.12
C ILE A 179 11.67 7.52 6.14
N PHE A 180 10.89 7.80 5.09
CA PHE A 180 10.04 8.99 5.06
C PHE A 180 8.98 8.99 6.18
N ASN A 181 8.37 7.83 6.45
CA ASN A 181 7.40 7.69 7.54
C ASN A 181 8.03 7.93 8.92
N LEU A 182 9.30 7.58 9.11
CA LEU A 182 10.02 7.90 10.36
C LEU A 182 10.21 9.40 10.54
N PHE A 183 10.62 10.12 9.49
CA PHE A 183 10.72 11.58 9.56
C PHE A 183 9.37 12.21 9.88
N ILE A 184 8.29 11.70 9.29
CA ILE A 184 6.94 12.21 9.51
C ILE A 184 6.47 11.94 10.94
N GLY A 185 6.62 10.71 11.43
CA GLY A 185 6.33 10.38 12.83
C GLY A 185 7.10 11.28 13.79
N PHE A 186 8.37 11.56 13.50
CA PHE A 186 9.19 12.48 14.28
C PHE A 186 8.66 13.92 14.27
N PHE A 187 8.29 14.47 13.11
CA PHE A 187 7.72 15.82 13.02
C PHE A 187 6.37 15.92 13.73
N ILE A 188 5.50 14.93 13.57
CA ILE A 188 4.20 14.86 14.27
C ILE A 188 4.43 14.81 15.78
N PHE A 189 5.39 14.01 16.24
CA PHE A 189 5.70 13.90 17.65
C PHE A 189 6.16 15.24 18.22
N ILE A 190 7.09 15.95 17.56
CA ILE A 190 7.58 17.25 18.02
C ILE A 190 6.48 18.31 18.04
N THR A 191 5.71 18.44 16.96
CA THR A 191 4.65 19.45 16.87
C THR A 191 3.58 19.18 17.92
N THR A 192 3.18 17.93 18.09
CA THR A 192 2.21 17.52 19.11
C THR A 192 2.74 17.71 20.53
N ALA A 193 4.01 17.38 20.79
CA ALA A 193 4.65 17.60 22.09
C ALA A 193 4.69 19.09 22.46
N SER A 194 4.85 19.98 21.48
CA SER A 194 4.76 21.43 21.71
C SER A 194 3.37 21.87 22.18
N VAL A 195 2.30 21.31 21.58
CA VAL A 195 0.91 21.58 21.97
C VAL A 195 0.60 20.99 23.33
N PHE A 196 1.10 19.78 23.61
CA PHE A 196 1.01 19.14 24.91
C PHE A 196 1.63 20.02 26.01
N TYR A 197 2.87 20.46 25.80
CA TYR A 197 3.57 21.35 26.74
C TYR A 197 2.83 22.68 26.94
N ALA A 198 2.35 23.30 25.85
CA ALA A 198 1.54 24.52 25.94
C ALA A 198 0.25 24.32 26.75
N SER A 199 -0.35 23.13 26.66
CA SER A 199 -1.58 22.78 27.38
C SER A 199 -1.32 22.57 28.86
N ILE A 200 -0.23 21.89 29.22
CA ILE A 200 0.25 21.80 30.62
C ILE A 200 0.50 23.20 31.18
N LYS A 201 1.23 24.05 30.46
CA LYS A 201 1.54 25.41 30.90
C LYS A 201 0.26 26.21 31.20
N LYS A 202 -0.75 26.10 30.33
CA LYS A 202 -2.06 26.76 30.52
C LYS A 202 -2.78 26.30 31.79
N LEU A 203 -2.69 25.01 32.12
CA LEU A 203 -3.34 24.45 33.30
C LEU A 203 -2.81 25.05 34.62
N PHE A 204 -1.52 25.42 34.66
CA PHE A 204 -0.88 25.97 35.87
C PHE A 204 -0.80 27.50 35.93
N ILE A 205 -0.75 28.20 34.78
CA ILE A 205 -0.38 29.63 34.76
C ILE A 205 -1.56 30.58 34.50
N ASN A 206 -2.65 30.17 33.83
CA ASN A 206 -3.73 31.08 33.43
C ASN A 206 -5.16 30.50 33.56
N PRO A 207 -5.69 30.26 34.77
CA PRO A 207 -7.07 29.79 34.94
C PRO A 207 -8.14 30.84 34.58
N ASN A 208 -7.79 32.13 34.51
CA ASN A 208 -8.72 33.27 34.38
C ASN A 208 -8.73 33.94 33.00
N LEU A 209 -8.32 33.24 31.92
CA LEU A 209 -8.52 33.74 30.56
C LEU A 209 -10.01 33.78 30.24
N GLU A 210 -10.64 34.94 30.45
CA GLU A 210 -12.00 35.20 29.98
C GLU A 210 -11.98 35.21 28.44
N LEU A 211 -12.49 34.14 27.84
CA LEU A 211 -12.86 34.19 26.43
C LEU A 211 -13.97 35.20 26.27
N ASP A 212 -13.82 36.13 25.32
CA ASP A 212 -14.89 37.04 24.96
C ASP A 212 -16.14 36.23 24.61
N LYS A 213 -17.23 36.46 25.36
CA LYS A 213 -18.45 35.64 25.36
C LYS A 213 -19.21 35.66 24.03
N LYS A 214 -18.72 36.40 23.02
CA LYS A 214 -19.15 36.37 21.62
C LYS A 214 -18.64 35.12 20.84
N SER A 215 -18.61 33.96 21.50
CA SER A 215 -17.99 32.73 20.99
C SER A 215 -18.93 31.81 20.19
N PHE A 216 -20.10 32.29 19.74
CA PHE A 216 -20.99 31.49 18.86
C PHE A 216 -20.29 31.07 17.56
N LEU A 217 -19.42 31.94 17.05
CA LEU A 217 -18.64 31.69 15.84
C LEU A 217 -17.73 30.45 15.98
N ILE A 218 -17.15 30.20 17.16
CA ILE A 218 -16.24 29.06 17.38
C ILE A 218 -17.04 27.75 17.29
N TYR A 219 -18.21 27.67 17.94
CA TYR A 219 -19.08 26.49 17.86
C TYR A 219 -19.48 26.19 16.42
N LEU A 220 -19.88 27.23 15.68
CA LEU A 220 -20.29 27.10 14.30
C LEU A 220 -19.14 26.57 13.44
N ILE A 221 -17.94 27.12 13.59
CA ILE A 221 -16.76 26.70 12.84
C ILE A 221 -16.35 25.26 13.19
N THR A 222 -16.28 24.91 14.48
CA THR A 222 -15.94 23.55 14.91
C THR A 222 -16.99 22.54 14.44
N PHE A 223 -18.27 22.91 14.46
CA PHE A 223 -19.34 22.09 13.91
C PHE A 223 -19.20 21.89 12.39
N VAL A 224 -18.84 22.96 11.66
CA VAL A 224 -18.54 22.86 10.22
C VAL A 224 -17.37 21.89 9.95
N PHE A 225 -16.33 21.86 10.78
CA PHE A 225 -15.25 20.87 10.63
C PHE A 225 -15.76 19.42 10.74
N ILE A 226 -16.69 19.16 11.67
CA ILE A 226 -17.32 17.84 11.81
C ILE A 226 -18.15 17.51 10.56
N LEU A 227 -18.94 18.46 10.04
CA LEU A 227 -19.72 18.26 8.82
C LEU A 227 -18.84 17.97 7.60
N LEU A 228 -17.71 18.67 7.46
CA LEU A 228 -16.75 18.42 6.40
C LEU A 228 -16.13 17.02 6.51
N LYS A 229 -15.77 16.57 7.73
CA LYS A 229 -15.32 15.17 7.94
C LYS A 229 -16.42 14.15 7.69
N LEU A 230 -17.66 14.43 8.07
CA LEU A 230 -18.80 13.56 7.77
C LEU A 230 -19.02 13.42 6.26
N PHE A 231 -18.97 14.53 5.52
CA PHE A 231 -19.01 14.51 4.07
C PHE A 231 -17.87 13.65 3.49
N GLN A 232 -16.65 13.84 3.98
CA GLN A 232 -15.48 13.06 3.54
C GLN A 232 -15.65 11.56 3.84
N TYR A 233 -16.14 11.21 5.02
CA TYR A 233 -16.46 9.84 5.40
C TYR A 233 -17.49 9.22 4.44
N LEU A 234 -18.63 9.89 4.21
CA LEU A 234 -19.68 9.40 3.32
C LEU A 234 -19.17 9.19 1.89
N TYR A 235 -18.40 10.16 1.40
CA TYR A 235 -17.76 10.08 0.09
C TYR A 235 -16.85 8.86 0.00
N VAL A 236 -15.83 8.74 0.87
CA VAL A 236 -14.88 7.63 0.82
C VAL A 236 -15.55 6.27 1.04
N ASN A 237 -16.45 6.16 2.02
CA ASN A 237 -17.14 4.91 2.33
C ASN A 237 -17.98 4.39 1.15
N THR A 238 -18.59 5.29 0.38
CA THR A 238 -19.36 4.92 -0.82
C THR A 238 -18.48 4.23 -1.86
N TYR A 239 -17.32 4.80 -2.17
CA TYR A 239 -16.36 4.20 -3.10
C TYR A 239 -15.68 2.96 -2.51
N ALA A 240 -15.39 2.96 -1.21
CA ALA A 240 -14.81 1.83 -0.50
C ALA A 240 -15.69 0.57 -0.62
N LYS A 241 -17.00 0.73 -0.41
CA LYS A 241 -17.98 -0.36 -0.55
C LYS A 241 -18.20 -0.76 -2.01
N LYS A 242 -18.31 0.22 -2.91
CA LYS A 242 -18.54 -0.03 -4.35
C LYS A 242 -17.44 -0.91 -4.96
N TYR A 243 -16.18 -0.62 -4.63
CA TYR A 243 -15.02 -1.33 -5.18
C TYR A 243 -14.45 -2.40 -4.24
N LYS A 244 -15.07 -2.63 -3.07
CA LYS A 244 -14.58 -3.55 -2.01
C LYS A 244 -13.08 -3.37 -1.71
N ASN A 245 -12.61 -2.12 -1.77
CA ASN A 245 -11.20 -1.82 -1.69
C ASN A 245 -10.77 -1.64 -0.23
N GLU A 246 -9.86 -2.50 0.25
CA GLU A 246 -9.41 -2.49 1.65
C GLU A 246 -8.73 -1.19 2.06
N VAL A 247 -8.04 -0.50 1.13
CA VAL A 247 -7.36 0.77 1.42
C VAL A 247 -8.39 1.86 1.72
N LEU A 248 -9.42 1.98 0.87
CA LEU A 248 -10.50 2.95 1.09
C LEU A 248 -11.37 2.60 2.31
N LEU A 249 -11.56 1.31 2.60
CA LEU A 249 -12.29 0.88 3.80
C LEU A 249 -11.54 1.25 5.09
N THR A 250 -10.21 1.09 5.09
CA THR A 250 -9.36 1.51 6.21
C THR A 250 -9.45 3.03 6.39
N LEU A 251 -9.27 3.79 5.30
CA LEU A 251 -9.36 5.25 5.32
C LEU A 251 -10.73 5.75 5.83
N SER A 252 -11.82 5.07 5.46
CA SER A 252 -13.15 5.39 5.95
C SER A 252 -13.30 5.16 7.46
N LYS A 253 -12.62 4.17 8.04
CA LYS A 253 -12.65 3.94 9.50
C LYS A 253 -11.87 5.03 10.23
N ASP A 254 -10.74 5.45 9.69
CA ASP A 254 -9.95 6.55 10.25
C ASP A 254 -10.79 7.83 10.31
N TYR A 255 -11.53 8.15 9.24
CA TYR A 255 -12.42 9.33 9.22
C TYR A 255 -13.58 9.23 10.21
N LEU A 256 -14.05 8.02 10.53
CA LEU A 256 -15.04 7.85 11.59
C LEU A 256 -14.44 8.20 12.96
N ALA A 257 -13.19 7.79 13.22
CA ALA A 257 -12.47 8.17 14.43
C ALA A 257 -12.24 9.68 14.50
N ASP A 258 -11.91 10.34 13.38
CA ASP A 258 -11.75 11.80 13.31
C ASP A 258 -13.05 12.55 13.60
N ILE A 259 -14.20 12.01 13.17
CA ILE A 259 -15.51 12.59 13.50
C ILE A 259 -15.74 12.53 15.01
N MET A 260 -15.42 11.40 15.65
CA MET A 260 -15.54 11.27 17.11
C MET A 260 -14.59 12.22 17.84
N LEU A 261 -13.35 12.36 17.35
CA LEU A 261 -12.39 13.34 17.85
C LEU A 261 -12.94 14.77 17.72
N GLY A 262 -13.47 15.13 16.55
CA GLY A 262 -14.07 16.44 16.31
C GLY A 262 -15.28 16.73 17.20
N ILE A 263 -16.13 15.72 17.48
CA ILE A 263 -17.23 15.84 18.44
C ILE A 263 -16.68 16.08 19.85
N ALA A 264 -15.65 15.34 20.28
CA ALA A 264 -15.01 15.56 21.57
C ALA A 264 -14.43 16.98 21.68
N VAL A 265 -13.80 17.49 20.61
CA VAL A 265 -13.32 18.87 20.51
C VAL A 265 -14.48 19.86 20.64
N LEU A 266 -15.59 19.68 19.91
CA LEU A 266 -16.75 20.56 20.03
C LEU A 266 -17.31 20.60 21.46
N VAL A 267 -17.42 19.44 22.12
CA VAL A 267 -17.84 19.37 23.52
C VAL A 267 -16.84 20.09 24.42
N GLY A 268 -15.54 19.88 24.22
CA GLY A 268 -14.48 20.58 24.96
C GLY A 268 -14.54 22.09 24.80
N VAL A 269 -14.82 22.58 23.58
CA VAL A 269 -15.01 24.00 23.29
C VAL A 269 -16.23 24.56 24.02
N ILE A 270 -17.37 23.85 24.02
CA ILE A 270 -18.58 24.22 24.78
C ILE A 270 -18.27 24.31 26.28
N LEU A 271 -17.59 23.32 26.84
CA LEU A 271 -17.21 23.32 28.25
C LEU A 271 -16.25 24.46 28.58
N THR A 272 -15.32 24.74 27.67
CA THR A 272 -14.32 25.80 27.83
C THR A 272 -14.95 27.18 27.92
N ILE A 273 -15.86 27.48 27.01
CA ILE A 273 -16.53 28.79 26.95
C ILE A 273 -17.56 28.96 28.08
N LYS A 274 -18.29 27.88 28.44
CA LYS A 274 -19.34 27.97 29.48
C LYS A 274 -18.80 27.95 30.90
N PHE A 275 -17.71 27.22 31.15
CA PHE A 275 -17.23 26.95 32.49
C PHE A 275 -15.82 27.48 32.74
N SER A 276 -14.80 26.98 32.03
CA SER A 276 -13.41 27.37 32.27
C SER A 276 -12.46 26.87 31.18
N TYR A 277 -11.38 27.62 30.94
CA TYR A 277 -10.29 27.23 30.05
C TYR A 277 -9.60 25.90 30.39
N ILE A 278 -9.77 25.41 31.62
CA ILE A 278 -9.18 24.14 32.05
C ILE A 278 -9.67 22.95 31.20
N TYR A 279 -10.90 23.00 30.66
CA TYR A 279 -11.45 21.93 29.85
C TYR A 279 -10.73 21.79 28.49
N ASP A 280 -10.36 22.91 27.84
CA ASP A 280 -9.54 22.88 26.62
C ASP A 280 -8.15 22.32 26.92
N ALA A 281 -7.52 22.74 28.02
CA ALA A 281 -6.20 22.25 28.42
C ALA A 281 -6.22 20.74 28.67
N LEU A 282 -7.19 20.23 29.44
CA LEU A 282 -7.35 18.80 29.72
C LEU A 282 -7.62 17.99 28.44
N LEU A 283 -8.56 18.45 27.61
CA LEU A 283 -8.87 17.75 26.37
C LEU A 283 -7.67 17.75 25.42
N SER A 284 -6.99 18.89 25.27
CA SER A 284 -5.78 19.00 24.46
C SER A 284 -4.67 18.06 24.93
N ILE A 285 -4.45 17.95 26.26
CA ILE A 285 -3.50 16.99 26.84
C ILE A 285 -3.85 15.54 26.42
N ILE A 286 -5.11 15.15 26.54
CA ILE A 286 -5.57 13.80 26.17
C ILE A 286 -5.37 13.54 24.67
N ILE A 287 -5.79 14.47 23.82
CA ILE A 287 -5.65 14.36 22.36
C ILE A 287 -4.17 14.31 21.96
N SER A 288 -3.34 15.18 22.53
CA SER A 288 -1.91 15.20 22.24
C SER A 288 -1.21 13.91 22.66
N LEU A 289 -1.55 13.32 23.80
CA LEU A 289 -1.01 12.01 24.21
C LEU A 289 -1.40 10.91 23.21
N TYR A 290 -2.64 10.91 22.75
CA TYR A 290 -3.10 9.97 21.74
C TYR A 290 -2.35 10.13 20.41
N ILE A 291 -2.18 11.36 19.91
CA ILE A 291 -1.44 11.63 18.68
C ILE A 291 0.05 11.28 18.82
N MET A 292 0.68 11.58 19.96
CA MET A 292 2.06 11.18 20.24
C MET A 292 2.22 9.65 20.27
N TYR A 293 1.25 8.92 20.84
CA TYR A 293 1.22 7.46 20.79
C TYR A 293 1.11 6.94 19.34
N GLN A 294 0.23 7.53 18.52
CA GLN A 294 0.13 7.19 17.09
C GLN A 294 1.45 7.45 16.36
N ALA A 295 2.11 8.58 16.61
CA ALA A 295 3.40 8.91 16.02
C ALA A 295 4.50 7.91 16.41
N PHE A 296 4.51 7.46 17.67
CA PHE A 296 5.41 6.41 18.14
C PHE A 296 5.13 5.06 17.47
N ASP A 297 3.86 4.67 17.34
CA ASP A 297 3.49 3.41 16.69
C ASP A 297 3.87 3.42 15.20
N ILE A 298 3.63 4.52 14.48
CA ILE A 298 4.11 4.72 13.11
C ILE A 298 5.62 4.52 13.06
N ALA A 299 6.38 5.16 13.96
CA ALA A 299 7.83 5.02 13.98
C ALA A 299 8.26 3.56 14.23
N LYS A 300 7.66 2.89 15.22
CA LYS A 300 7.94 1.49 15.55
C LYS A 300 7.66 0.56 14.37
N GLN A 301 6.51 0.70 13.71
CA GLN A 301 6.15 -0.12 12.54
C GLN A 301 7.15 0.05 11.39
N ASN A 302 7.65 1.27 11.17
CA ASN A 302 8.60 1.54 10.10
C ASN A 302 10.03 1.11 10.46
N ILE A 303 10.44 1.19 11.72
CA ILE A 303 11.68 0.56 12.22
C ILE A 303 11.61 -0.96 12.04
N ASP A 304 10.48 -1.59 12.39
CA ASP A 304 10.26 -3.02 12.21
C ASP A 304 10.41 -3.43 10.73
N ILE A 305 9.98 -2.59 9.78
CA ILE A 305 10.20 -2.82 8.33
C ILE A 305 11.69 -2.73 7.97
N LEU A 306 12.41 -1.72 8.49
CA LEU A 306 13.83 -1.52 8.21
C LEU A 306 14.71 -2.63 8.79
N LEU A 307 14.37 -3.12 9.97
CA LEU A 307 15.05 -4.21 10.67
C LEU A 307 14.59 -5.61 10.24
N GLU A 308 13.71 -5.71 9.23
CA GLU A 308 13.24 -6.97 8.68
C GLU A 308 12.58 -7.87 9.74
N LYS A 309 11.75 -7.27 10.59
CA LYS A 309 11.01 -8.01 11.62
C LYS A 309 10.15 -9.11 10.99
N GLN A 310 10.28 -10.31 11.54
CA GLN A 310 9.59 -11.51 11.07
C GLN A 310 8.11 -11.53 11.51
N ASP A 311 7.24 -12.05 10.64
CA ASP A 311 5.83 -12.31 10.95
C ASP A 311 5.65 -13.82 11.13
N GLU A 312 5.71 -14.28 12.38
CA GLU A 312 5.61 -15.71 12.69
C GLU A 312 4.31 -16.35 12.20
N LYS A 313 3.19 -15.60 12.20
CA LYS A 313 1.91 -16.12 11.75
C LYS A 313 1.94 -16.35 10.24
N LEU A 314 2.51 -15.42 9.49
CA LEU A 314 2.70 -15.57 8.05
C LEU A 314 3.69 -16.72 7.75
N ILE A 315 4.84 -16.75 8.41
CA ILE A 315 5.88 -17.78 8.23
C ILE A 315 5.31 -19.18 8.48
N ARG A 316 4.56 -19.38 9.58
CA ARG A 316 3.90 -20.66 9.85
C ARG A 316 2.94 -21.06 8.73
N LYS A 317 2.08 -20.14 8.27
CA LYS A 317 1.14 -20.42 7.19
C LYS A 317 1.84 -20.77 5.88
N VAL A 318 2.92 -20.06 5.54
CA VAL A 318 3.72 -20.33 4.33
C VAL A 318 4.42 -21.69 4.44
N ARG A 319 5.05 -21.99 5.57
CA ARG A 319 5.65 -23.31 5.83
C ARG A 319 4.63 -24.44 5.66
N THR A 320 3.42 -24.27 6.18
CA THR A 320 2.35 -25.26 6.00
C THR A 320 1.97 -25.47 4.53
N ILE A 321 2.04 -24.44 3.69
CA ILE A 321 1.78 -24.59 2.24
C ILE A 321 2.93 -25.34 1.57
N ILE A 322 4.17 -24.95 1.87
CA ILE A 322 5.38 -25.59 1.33
C ILE A 322 5.37 -27.09 1.62
N MET A 323 5.07 -27.46 2.88
CA MET A 323 5.04 -28.85 3.34
C MET A 323 3.85 -29.68 2.83
N ARG A 324 2.91 -29.10 2.05
CA ARG A 324 1.84 -29.88 1.40
C ARG A 324 2.32 -30.61 0.15
N ASN A 325 3.40 -30.12 -0.47
CA ASN A 325 3.98 -30.82 -1.61
C ASN A 325 4.69 -32.08 -1.08
N LYS A 326 4.28 -33.24 -1.61
CA LYS A 326 4.75 -34.56 -1.18
C LYS A 326 6.26 -34.77 -1.40
N ASP A 327 6.86 -34.03 -2.32
CA ASP A 327 8.27 -34.14 -2.67
C ASP A 327 9.16 -33.23 -1.80
N VAL A 328 8.55 -32.39 -0.94
CA VAL A 328 9.22 -31.58 0.08
C VAL A 328 9.12 -32.25 1.44
N PHE A 329 10.22 -32.83 1.91
CA PHE A 329 10.29 -33.59 3.16
C PHE A 329 10.41 -32.70 4.39
N PHE A 330 11.03 -31.53 4.25
CA PHE A 330 11.22 -30.58 5.35
C PHE A 330 11.44 -29.16 4.84
N CYS A 331 10.99 -28.18 5.60
CA CYS A 331 11.22 -26.75 5.33
C CYS A 331 11.70 -26.05 6.60
N HIS A 332 12.91 -25.54 6.57
CA HIS A 332 13.57 -24.83 7.66
C HIS A 332 14.15 -23.50 7.19
N ASP A 333 14.60 -22.70 8.16
CA ASP A 333 15.20 -21.37 7.92
C ASP A 333 14.38 -20.50 6.97
N LEU A 334 13.06 -20.52 7.17
CA LEU A 334 12.11 -19.68 6.45
C LEU A 334 12.06 -18.29 7.10
N TYR A 335 12.63 -17.30 6.42
CA TYR A 335 12.60 -15.89 6.82
C TYR A 335 12.08 -15.00 5.69
N MET A 336 11.64 -13.80 6.07
CA MET A 336 11.06 -12.83 5.16
C MET A 336 11.79 -11.48 5.21
N ILE A 337 11.85 -10.81 4.07
CA ILE A 337 12.34 -9.45 3.88
C ILE A 337 11.20 -8.62 3.32
N ARG A 338 11.03 -7.40 3.84
CA ARG A 338 10.01 -6.45 3.38
C ARG A 338 10.62 -5.31 2.57
N SER A 339 9.95 -4.95 1.48
CA SER A 339 10.19 -3.72 0.73
C SER A 339 8.85 -3.07 0.42
N GLY A 340 8.46 -2.08 1.22
CA GLY A 340 7.12 -1.53 1.22
C GLY A 340 6.09 -2.64 1.48
N LYS A 341 5.07 -2.75 0.61
CA LYS A 341 4.05 -3.81 0.69
C LYS A 341 4.50 -5.18 0.16
N SER A 342 5.65 -5.26 -0.52
CA SER A 342 6.14 -6.51 -1.10
C SER A 342 6.95 -7.30 -0.08
N ILE A 343 6.72 -8.62 -0.04
CA ILE A 343 7.46 -9.57 0.78
C ILE A 343 8.30 -10.47 -0.13
N TYR A 344 9.57 -10.64 0.23
CA TYR A 344 10.48 -11.63 -0.33
C TYR A 344 10.77 -12.66 0.75
N MET A 345 10.81 -13.94 0.40
CA MET A 345 11.09 -15.00 1.35
C MET A 345 12.27 -15.83 0.89
N TYR A 346 12.96 -16.40 1.85
CA TYR A 346 14.05 -17.36 1.66
C TYR A 346 13.76 -18.54 2.56
N ALA A 347 13.94 -19.74 2.04
CA ALA A 347 13.69 -20.96 2.79
C ALA A 347 14.58 -22.09 2.30
N ASP A 348 14.91 -22.98 3.22
CA ASP A 348 15.68 -24.17 2.93
C ASP A 348 14.74 -25.37 2.93
N ILE A 349 14.66 -26.05 1.79
CA ILE A 349 13.78 -27.21 1.59
C ILE A 349 14.59 -28.48 1.39
N ARG A 350 14.17 -29.57 2.03
CA ARG A 350 14.76 -30.88 1.85
C ARG A 350 13.97 -31.70 0.83
N ILE A 351 14.67 -32.18 -0.19
CA ILE A 351 14.13 -32.96 -1.31
C ILE A 351 14.96 -34.22 -1.55
N ASN A 352 14.42 -35.22 -2.24
CA ASN A 352 15.13 -36.48 -2.49
C ASN A 352 16.44 -36.23 -3.27
N LYS A 353 17.55 -36.78 -2.78
CA LYS A 353 18.89 -36.69 -3.40
C LYS A 353 18.95 -37.26 -4.82
N ASP A 354 18.05 -38.18 -5.16
CA ASP A 354 18.04 -38.89 -6.44
C ASP A 354 17.27 -38.11 -7.53
N TYR A 355 16.65 -36.97 -7.18
CA TYR A 355 16.02 -36.10 -8.16
C TYR A 355 17.07 -35.37 -9.02
N SER A 356 16.79 -35.27 -10.31
CA SER A 356 17.57 -34.40 -11.20
C SER A 356 17.42 -32.94 -10.76
N LEU A 357 18.40 -32.10 -11.11
CA LEU A 357 18.33 -30.66 -10.87
C LEU A 357 17.07 -30.04 -11.49
N GLU A 358 16.66 -30.53 -12.66
CA GLU A 358 15.43 -30.11 -13.32
C GLU A 358 14.20 -30.45 -12.48
N LYS A 359 14.11 -31.69 -11.95
CA LYS A 359 12.99 -32.08 -11.10
C LYS A 359 12.93 -31.29 -9.80
N ALA A 360 14.08 -31.06 -9.18
CA ALA A 360 14.21 -30.20 -8.00
C ALA A 360 13.72 -28.78 -8.28
N HIS A 361 14.10 -28.22 -9.43
CA HIS A 361 13.66 -26.89 -9.88
C HIS A 361 12.14 -26.83 -10.10
N GLU A 362 11.55 -27.85 -10.73
CA GLU A 362 10.09 -27.95 -10.92
C GLU A 362 9.34 -27.94 -9.59
N ILE A 363 9.80 -28.72 -8.60
CA ILE A 363 9.19 -28.78 -7.26
C ILE A 363 9.27 -27.40 -6.58
N ALA A 364 10.44 -26.76 -6.63
CA ALA A 364 10.62 -25.43 -6.08
C ALA A 364 9.72 -24.39 -6.77
N GLU A 365 9.52 -24.50 -8.08
CA GLU A 365 8.63 -23.60 -8.84
C GLU A 365 7.15 -23.85 -8.51
N GLU A 366 6.71 -25.10 -8.44
CA GLU A 366 5.34 -25.49 -8.06
C GLU A 366 4.98 -24.91 -6.68
N VAL A 367 5.84 -25.16 -5.68
CA VAL A 367 5.64 -24.66 -4.32
C VAL A 367 5.66 -23.12 -4.28
N SER A 368 6.54 -22.48 -5.06
CA SER A 368 6.58 -21.02 -5.19
C SER A 368 5.26 -20.45 -5.71
N ILE A 369 4.66 -21.12 -6.70
CA ILE A 369 3.38 -20.72 -7.29
C ILE A 369 2.25 -20.85 -6.27
N ASP A 370 2.18 -21.96 -5.54
CA ASP A 370 1.16 -22.20 -4.52
C ASP A 370 1.16 -21.13 -3.41
N VAL A 371 2.36 -20.79 -2.92
CA VAL A 371 2.52 -19.74 -1.91
C VAL A 371 2.06 -18.38 -2.45
N LYS A 372 2.49 -17.99 -3.66
CA LYS A 372 2.15 -16.69 -4.28
C LYS A 372 0.68 -16.58 -4.66
N ASN A 373 0.05 -17.68 -5.04
CA ASN A 373 -1.39 -17.71 -5.33
C ASN A 373 -2.22 -17.42 -4.08
N ARG A 374 -1.78 -17.93 -2.93
CA ARG A 374 -2.46 -17.75 -1.65
C ARG A 374 -2.12 -16.42 -0.96
N PHE A 375 -0.93 -15.87 -1.21
CA PHE A 375 -0.45 -14.63 -0.62
C PHE A 375 0.07 -13.67 -1.68
N LYS A 376 -0.82 -12.80 -2.18
CA LYS A 376 -0.51 -11.86 -3.27
C LYS A 376 0.57 -10.83 -2.94
N ASN A 377 0.82 -10.57 -1.66
CA ASN A 377 1.90 -9.69 -1.19
C ASN A 377 3.29 -10.36 -1.18
N ILE A 378 3.37 -11.70 -1.27
CA ILE A 378 4.62 -12.42 -1.45
C ILE A 378 5.01 -12.33 -2.93
N LYS A 379 6.01 -11.52 -3.22
CA LYS A 379 6.47 -11.27 -4.60
C LYS A 379 7.42 -12.37 -5.06
N ASN A 380 8.31 -12.80 -4.17
CA ASN A 380 9.20 -13.92 -4.43
C ASN A 380 9.42 -14.79 -3.20
N ILE A 381 9.63 -16.08 -3.44
CA ILE A 381 10.21 -17.01 -2.47
C ILE A 381 11.36 -17.72 -3.19
N SER A 382 12.54 -17.67 -2.58
CA SER A 382 13.75 -18.34 -3.06
C SER A 382 13.99 -19.56 -2.18
N PHE A 383 14.25 -20.70 -2.83
CA PHE A 383 14.51 -21.95 -2.14
C PHE A 383 15.98 -22.33 -2.29
N HIS A 384 16.65 -22.56 -1.17
CA HIS A 384 17.85 -23.38 -1.17
C HIS A 384 17.41 -24.84 -1.07
N MET A 385 17.83 -25.66 -2.03
CA MET A 385 17.42 -27.06 -2.12
C MET A 385 18.52 -27.92 -1.51
N GLU A 386 18.18 -28.64 -0.45
CA GLU A 386 19.09 -29.55 0.22
C GLU A 386 18.67 -31.00 -0.01
N PRO A 387 19.61 -31.91 -0.26
CA PRO A 387 19.29 -33.32 -0.37
C PRO A 387 18.92 -33.86 1.02
N ILE A 388 17.88 -34.70 1.07
CA ILE A 388 17.67 -35.64 2.16
C ILE A 388 18.31 -36.98 1.79
N TYR A 389 19.07 -37.54 2.71
CA TYR A 389 19.62 -38.88 2.61
C TYR A 389 18.64 -39.82 3.32
N ILE A 390 17.70 -40.38 2.55
CA ILE A 390 16.71 -41.36 3.02
C ILE A 390 17.28 -42.77 2.88
#